data_AF-A0A7J2JHP3-F1
#
_entry.id   AF-A0A7J2JHP3-F1
#
_cell.length_a   1.000
_cell.length_b   1.000
_cell.length_c   1.000
_cell.angle_alpha   90.00
_cell.angle_beta   90.00
_cell.angle_gamma   90.00
#
_symmetry.space_group_name_H-M   'P 1'
#
loop_
_entity.id
_entity.type
_entity.pdbx_description
1 polymer ?
#
loop_
_entity_poly.entity_id
_entity_poly.type
_entity_poly.pdbx_seq_one_letter_code
_entity_poly.pdbx_strand_id
1 'polypeptide(L)'
;MVVVHVVGKGKYELSNDEWLSLQPILDEICSFIEDGDFERAYHRLGEVVKRIENTGRRVEVFRPADFVVPPVDLPSSVLRRLIGLD
;
A
#
# COMPACT_ATOMS: atom_id res chain seq x y z
N MET A 1 -17.10 1.50 -2.29
CA MET A 1 -15.92 2.03 -3.02
C MET A 1 -14.94 2.50 -1.96
N VAL A 2 -13.65 2.31 -2.20
CA VAL A 2 -12.57 2.69 -1.29
C VAL A 2 -11.59 3.58 -2.07
N VAL A 3 -11.23 4.73 -1.51
CA VAL A 3 -10.25 5.64 -2.08
C VAL A 3 -8.89 5.40 -1.41
N VAL A 4 -7.92 4.99 -2.20
CA VAL A 4 -6.55 4.73 -1.75
C VAL A 4 -5.62 5.79 -2.31
N HIS A 5 -4.86 6.44 -1.44
CA HIS A 5 -3.77 7.34 -1.83
C HIS A 5 -2.46 6.56 -1.83
N VAL A 6 -1.91 6.35 -3.02
CA VAL A 6 -0.54 5.84 -3.16
C VAL A 6 0.40 7.03 -3.20
N VAL A 7 1.22 7.18 -2.16
CA VAL A 7 2.15 8.31 -2.03
C VAL A 7 3.09 8.34 -3.24
N GLY A 8 3.25 9.51 -3.85
CA GLY A 8 4.06 9.69 -5.06
C GLY A 8 3.38 9.27 -6.37
N LYS A 9 2.25 8.54 -6.33
CA LYS A 9 1.52 8.12 -7.54
C LYS A 9 0.15 8.80 -7.69
N GLY A 10 -0.54 9.10 -6.60
CA GLY A 10 -1.85 9.77 -6.59
C GLY A 10 -2.96 8.93 -5.98
N LYS A 11 -4.21 9.35 -6.19
CA LYS A 11 -5.40 8.72 -5.59
C LYS A 11 -6.12 7.83 -6.58
N TYR A 12 -6.56 6.67 -6.09
CA TYR A 12 -7.23 5.63 -6.86
C TYR A 12 -8.51 5.23 -6.13
N GLU A 13 -9.59 5.05 -6.87
CA GLU A 13 -10.84 4.52 -6.38
C GLU A 13 -10.98 3.05 -6.81
N LEU A 14 -11.22 2.19 -5.83
CA LEU A 14 -11.41 0.75 -5.98
C LEU A 14 -12.84 0.40 -5.58
N SER A 15 -13.40 -0.60 -6.23
CA SER A 15 -14.58 -1.30 -5.73
C SER A 15 -14.27 -2.03 -4.41
N ASN A 16 -15.32 -2.40 -3.67
CA ASN A 16 -15.14 -3.15 -2.44
C ASN A 16 -14.51 -4.53 -2.71
N ASP A 17 -14.88 -5.17 -3.82
CA ASP A 17 -14.35 -6.50 -4.18
C ASP A 17 -12.86 -6.42 -4.56
N GLU A 18 -12.46 -5.38 -5.29
CA GLU A 18 -11.04 -5.13 -5.57
C GLU A 18 -10.25 -4.88 -4.30
N TRP A 19 -10.78 -4.07 -3.38
CA TRP A 19 -10.16 -3.83 -2.07
C TRP A 19 -10.02 -5.11 -1.25
N LEU A 20 -11.09 -5.91 -1.16
CA LEU A 20 -11.08 -7.20 -0.45
C LEU A 20 -10.08 -8.18 -1.07
N SER A 21 -9.87 -8.13 -2.39
CA SER A 21 -8.86 -8.96 -3.05
C SER A 21 -7.41 -8.62 -2.66
N LEU A 22 -7.17 -7.43 -2.11
CA LEU A 22 -5.86 -6.99 -1.63
C LEU A 22 -5.58 -7.40 -0.18
N GLN A 23 -6.62 -7.70 0.62
CA GLN A 23 -6.49 -8.04 2.04
C GLN A 23 -5.48 -9.16 2.32
N PRO A 24 -5.49 -10.30 1.59
CA PRO A 24 -4.52 -11.37 1.84
C PRO A 24 -3.06 -10.93 1.65
N ILE A 25 -2.81 -10.03 0.70
CA ILE A 25 -1.47 -9.51 0.43
C ILE A 25 -1.04 -8.52 1.52
N LEU A 26 -1.99 -7.71 2.02
CA LEU A 26 -1.74 -6.82 3.16
C LEU A 26 -1.44 -7.60 4.43
N ASP A 27 -2.15 -8.71 4.67
CA ASP A 27 -1.88 -9.61 5.80
C ASP A 27 -0.48 -10.24 5.71
N GLU A 28 -0.07 -10.69 4.51
CA GLU A 28 1.30 -11.17 4.27
C GLU A 28 2.36 -10.09 4.55
N ILE A 29 2.11 -8.84 4.13
CA ILE A 29 3.02 -7.71 4.39
C ILE A 29 3.19 -7.49 5.90
N CYS A 30 2.09 -7.51 6.65
CA CYS A 30 2.14 -7.39 8.10
C CYS A 30 2.97 -8.53 8.74
N SER A 31 2.75 -9.78 8.31
CA SER A 31 3.54 -10.92 8.79
C SER A 31 5.04 -10.75 8.51
N PHE A 32 5.42 -10.31 7.30
CA PHE A 32 6.83 -10.08 6.97
C PHE A 32 7.45 -8.94 7.78
N ILE A 33 6.67 -7.90 8.10
CA ILE A 33 7.11 -6.82 8.98
C ILE A 33 7.35 -7.33 10.41
N GLU A 34 6.43 -8.15 10.94
CA GLU A 34 6.55 -8.75 12.27
C GLU A 34 7.76 -9.69 12.37
N ASP A 35 8.04 -10.45 11.30
CA ASP A 35 9.20 -11.33 11.21
C ASP A 35 10.52 -10.57 10.94
N GLY A 36 10.47 -9.26 10.71
CA GLY A 36 11.62 -8.42 10.36
C GLY A 36 12.14 -8.64 8.93
N ASP A 37 11.42 -9.38 8.09
CA ASP A 37 11.71 -9.61 6.68
C ASP A 37 11.19 -8.44 5.82
N PHE A 38 11.84 -7.29 5.98
CA PHE A 38 11.43 -6.07 5.29
C PHE A 38 11.57 -6.19 3.76
N GLU A 39 12.53 -6.97 3.24
CA GLU A 39 12.70 -7.14 1.80
C GLU A 39 11.46 -7.79 1.16
N ARG A 40 10.91 -8.84 1.78
CA ARG A 40 9.67 -9.46 1.30
C ARG A 40 8.46 -8.56 1.49
N ALA A 41 8.38 -7.85 2.61
CA ALA A 41 7.32 -6.86 2.83
C ALA A 41 7.31 -5.80 1.71
N TYR A 42 8.49 -5.29 1.33
CA TYR A 42 8.65 -4.34 0.23
C TYR A 42 8.24 -4.91 -1.12
N HIS A 43 8.69 -6.13 -1.43
CA HIS A 43 8.33 -6.79 -2.67
C HIS A 43 6.81 -6.90 -2.81
N ARG A 44 6.11 -7.35 -1.75
CA ARG A 44 4.65 -7.45 -1.72
C ARG A 44 3.95 -6.10 -1.76
N LEU A 45 4.46 -5.10 -1.07
CA LEU A 45 3.92 -3.74 -1.14
C LEU A 45 3.96 -3.20 -2.58
N GLY A 46 5.03 -3.50 -3.32
CA GLY A 46 5.12 -3.17 -4.74
C GLY A 46 4.06 -3.87 -5.61
N GLU A 47 3.70 -5.11 -5.30
CA GLU A 47 2.60 -5.83 -5.95
C GLU A 47 1.25 -5.16 -5.66
N VAL A 48 1.01 -4.78 -4.40
CA VAL A 48 -0.21 -4.06 -4.00
C VAL A 48 -0.34 -2.76 -4.78
N VAL A 49 0.73 -1.96 -4.83
CA VAL A 49 0.72 -0.70 -5.59
C VAL A 49 0.45 -0.92 -7.07
N LYS A 50 1.15 -1.86 -7.71
CA LYS A 50 0.91 -2.19 -9.13
C LYS A 50 -0.53 -2.63 -9.38
N ARG A 51 -1.11 -3.40 -8.46
CA ARG A 51 -2.49 -3.87 -8.59
C ARG A 51 -3.48 -2.72 -8.47
N ILE A 52 -3.28 -1.82 -7.50
CA ILE A 52 -4.08 -0.59 -7.36
C ILE A 52 -3.96 0.28 -8.62
N GLU A 53 -2.76 0.42 -9.21
CA GLU A 53 -2.56 1.19 -10.44
C GLU A 53 -3.28 0.58 -11.64
N ASN A 54 -3.36 -0.75 -11.72
CA ASN A 54 -3.96 -1.48 -12.84
C ASN A 54 -5.49 -1.59 -12.74
N THR A 55 -6.03 -1.76 -11.53
CA THR A 55 -7.47 -1.98 -11.32
C THR A 55 -8.20 -0.71 -10.88
N GLY A 56 -7.53 0.14 -10.09
CA GLY A 56 -8.13 1.34 -9.54
C GLY A 56 -8.34 2.44 -10.58
N ARG A 57 -9.49 3.13 -10.49
CA ARG A 57 -9.74 4.32 -11.29
C ARG A 57 -9.05 5.52 -10.66
N ARG A 58 -8.20 6.23 -11.41
CA ARG A 58 -7.57 7.46 -10.90
C ARG A 58 -8.63 8.52 -10.57
N VAL A 59 -8.49 9.20 -9.44
CA VAL A 59 -9.43 10.25 -8.99
C VAL A 59 -8.71 11.55 -8.63
N GLU A 60 -9.47 12.65 -8.60
CA GLU A 60 -8.94 13.98 -8.30
C GLU A 60 -8.36 14.08 -6.88
N VAL A 61 -7.34 14.93 -6.75
CA VAL A 61 -6.52 15.05 -5.53
C VAL A 61 -7.33 15.58 -4.33
N PHE A 62 -8.43 16.29 -4.55
CA PHE A 62 -9.25 16.85 -3.48
C PHE A 62 -10.17 15.83 -2.79
N ARG A 63 -10.39 14.65 -3.38
CA ARG A 63 -11.19 13.61 -2.73
C ARG A 63 -10.41 13.04 -1.53
N PRO A 64 -10.98 13.00 -0.32
CA PRO A 64 -10.30 12.40 0.83
C PRO A 64 -9.99 10.92 0.54
N ALA A 65 -8.87 10.44 1.06
CA ALA A 65 -8.48 9.04 0.95
C ALA A 65 -8.89 8.31 2.23
N ASP A 66 -9.45 7.11 2.05
CA ASP A 66 -9.78 6.21 3.15
C ASP A 66 -8.52 5.52 3.68
N PHE A 67 -7.56 5.26 2.80
CA PHE A 67 -6.29 4.61 3.12
C PHE A 67 -5.11 5.29 2.43
N VAL A 68 -3.94 5.25 3.06
CA VAL A 68 -2.68 5.75 2.51
C VAL A 68 -1.69 4.59 2.40
N VAL A 69 -1.18 4.36 1.19
CA VAL A 69 -0.16 3.36 0.90
C VAL A 69 1.18 4.09 0.75
N PRO A 70 2.21 3.71 1.54
CA PRO A 70 3.51 4.37 1.48
C PRO A 70 4.22 4.16 0.13
N PRO A 71 5.22 4.99 -0.20
CA PRO A 71 6.04 4.80 -1.40
C PRO A 71 6.77 3.45 -1.35
N VAL A 72 6.80 2.74 -2.48
CA VAL A 72 7.49 1.44 -2.63
C VAL A 72 9.02 1.62 -2.66
N ASP A 73 9.46 2.83 -2.94
CA ASP A 73 10.85 3.29 -3.09
C ASP A 73 11.42 3.94 -1.82
N LEU A 74 10.76 3.75 -0.66
CA LEU A 74 11.33 4.18 0.61
C LEU A 74 12.61 3.39 0.93
N PRO A 75 13.67 4.06 1.43
CA PRO A 75 14.79 3.36 2.05
C PRO A 75 14.30 2.51 3.23
N SER A 76 14.86 1.31 3.40
CA SER A 76 14.55 0.40 4.52
C SER A 76 14.66 1.07 5.91
N SER A 77 15.55 2.06 6.06
CA SER A 77 15.67 2.89 7.26
C SER A 77 14.44 3.76 7.54
N VAL A 78 13.76 4.28 6.51
CA VAL A 78 12.56 5.11 6.69
C VAL A 78 11.36 4.24 7.07
N LEU A 79 11.27 3.03 6.53
CA LEU A 79 10.19 2.09 6.88
C LEU A 79 10.25 1.70 8.35
N ARG A 80 11.43 1.31 8.85
CA ARG A 80 11.65 0.95 10.26
C ARG A 80 11.14 2.05 11.20
N ARG A 81 11.35 3.29 10.82
CA ARG A 81 10.90 4.47 11.56
C ARG A 81 9.39 4.71 11.48
N LEU A 82 8.76 4.43 10.33
CA LEU A 82 7.31 4.54 10.13
C LEU A 82 6.51 3.47 10.89
N ILE A 83 7.07 2.28 11.05
CA ILE A 83 6.44 1.15 11.76
C ILE A 83 6.88 1.05 13.23
N GLY A 84 7.67 2.00 13.73
CA GLY A 84 8.04 2.08 15.15
C GLY A 84 9.06 1.04 15.63
N LEU A 85 9.95 0.58 14.75
CA LEU A 85 11.02 -0.37 15.06
C LEU A 85 12.40 0.29 15.29
N ASP A 86 12.42 1.59 15.62
CA ASP A 86 13.61 2.36 16.04
C ASP A 86 13.65 2.52 17.57
#